data_AF-A0A9D2MWP5-F1
#
_entry.id   AF-A0A9D2MWP5-F1
#
_cell.length_a   1.000
_cell.length_b   1.000
_cell.length_c   1.000
_cell.angle_alpha   90.00
_cell.angle_beta   90.00
_cell.angle_gamma   90.00
#
_symmetry.space_group_name_H-M   'P 1'
#
loop_
_entity.id
_entity.type
_entity.pdbx_description
1 polymer ?
#
loop_
_entity_poly.entity_id
_entity_poly.type
_entity_poly.pdbx_seq_one_letter_code
_entity_poly.pdbx_strand_id
1 'polypeptide(L)'
;YLAVHLEIGREEWALGKQAYQNIQKYGCPTWYEWRIQNWGTKWNASSAEFTNDRLSFLTAWNAPKPVMEKLSEMFPTVSIRHVWADEDIGYNCGERTYKNGTVIQENLPTGHEAIELGCDLWNVDPEEFLSESQEPGMGMT
;
A
#
# COMPACT_ATOMS: atom_id res chain seq x y z
N TYR A 1 -30.12 17.41 -22.67
CA TYR A 1 -28.67 17.55 -22.49
C TYR A 1 -27.91 16.94 -23.66
N LEU A 2 -27.87 15.62 -23.84
CA LEU A 2 -27.15 15.00 -24.98
C LEU A 2 -27.66 15.39 -26.37
N ALA A 3 -28.93 15.78 -26.50
CA ALA A 3 -29.48 16.30 -27.77
C ALA A 3 -28.93 17.68 -28.17
N VAL A 4 -28.27 18.40 -27.24
CA VAL A 4 -27.67 19.73 -27.48
C VAL A 4 -26.15 19.74 -27.28
N HIS A 5 -25.58 18.64 -26.77
CA HIS A 5 -24.14 18.42 -26.55
C HIS A 5 -23.71 17.15 -27.28
N LEU A 6 -23.58 17.26 -28.60
CA LEU A 6 -23.28 16.13 -29.50
C LEU A 6 -21.82 15.67 -29.40
N GLU A 7 -20.95 16.50 -28.81
CA GLU A 7 -19.56 16.20 -28.50
C GLU A 7 -19.40 15.19 -27.37
N ILE A 8 -20.44 14.98 -26.55
CA ILE A 8 -20.44 14.00 -25.46
C ILE A 8 -21.15 12.74 -25.95
N GLY A 9 -20.39 11.67 -26.15
CA GLY A 9 -20.96 10.37 -26.46
C GLY A 9 -21.81 9.82 -25.31
N ARG A 10 -22.65 8.84 -25.63
CA ARG A 10 -23.56 8.22 -24.65
C ARG A 10 -22.79 7.50 -23.53
N GLU A 11 -21.63 6.96 -23.85
CA GLU A 11 -20.77 6.24 -22.91
C GLU A 11 -20.12 7.20 -21.92
N GLU A 12 -19.55 8.32 -22.37
CA GLU A 12 -18.98 9.34 -21.49
C GLU A 12 -20.05 9.92 -20.55
N TRP A 13 -21.27 10.15 -21.06
CA TRP A 13 -22.38 10.59 -20.23
C TRP A 13 -22.77 9.58 -19.16
N ALA A 14 -22.82 8.29 -19.51
CA ALA A 14 -23.13 7.23 -18.56
C ALA A 14 -22.05 7.12 -17.48
N LEU A 15 -20.76 7.20 -17.86
CA LEU A 15 -19.64 7.22 -16.93
C LEU A 15 -19.70 8.43 -15.98
N GLY A 16 -19.99 9.63 -16.50
CA GLY A 16 -20.16 10.83 -15.68
C GLY A 16 -21.30 10.70 -14.68
N LYS A 17 -22.45 10.14 -15.10
CA LYS A 17 -23.58 9.88 -14.20
C LYS A 17 -23.21 8.87 -13.10
N GLN A 18 -22.50 7.80 -13.46
CA GLN A 18 -22.05 6.79 -12.49
C GLN A 18 -21.05 7.38 -11.49
N ALA A 19 -20.07 8.16 -11.96
CA ALA A 19 -19.09 8.82 -11.11
C ALA A 19 -19.77 9.77 -10.11
N TYR A 20 -20.73 10.58 -10.57
CA TYR A 20 -21.52 11.45 -9.69
C TYR A 20 -22.27 10.66 -8.62
N GLN A 21 -22.95 9.57 -9.00
CA GLN A 21 -23.66 8.71 -8.06
C GLN A 21 -22.71 8.03 -7.06
N ASN A 22 -21.54 7.59 -7.51
CA ASN A 22 -20.54 6.97 -6.63
C ASN A 22 -19.99 7.97 -5.61
N ILE A 23 -19.72 9.22 -6.01
CA ILE A 23 -19.29 10.28 -5.07
C ILE A 23 -20.36 10.48 -4.00
N GLN A 24 -21.64 10.57 -4.38
CA GLN A 24 -22.71 10.78 -3.40
C GLN A 24 -22.85 9.61 -2.41
N LYS A 25 -22.65 8.37 -2.86
CA LYS A 25 -22.88 7.18 -2.03
C LYS A 25 -21.64 6.72 -1.25
N TYR A 26 -20.45 6.85 -1.83
CA TYR A 26 -19.21 6.26 -1.33
C TYR A 26 -18.10 7.29 -1.11
N GLY A 27 -18.31 8.56 -1.47
CA GLY A 27 -17.31 9.62 -1.38
C GLY A 27 -16.26 9.60 -2.50
N CYS A 28 -16.25 8.58 -3.36
CA CYS A 28 -15.24 8.40 -4.41
C CYS A 28 -15.90 8.17 -5.78
N PRO A 29 -15.33 8.69 -6.88
CA PRO A 29 -15.89 8.51 -8.22
C PRO A 29 -15.73 7.10 -8.76
N THR A 30 -14.62 6.43 -8.45
CA THR A 30 -14.33 5.08 -8.91
C THR A 30 -13.88 4.17 -7.78
N TRP A 31 -13.83 2.87 -8.08
CA TRP A 31 -13.32 1.86 -7.16
C TRP A 31 -11.83 2.09 -6.81
N TYR A 32 -11.07 2.75 -7.69
CA TYR A 32 -9.65 2.98 -7.51
C TYR A 32 -9.39 3.96 -6.37
N GLU A 33 -9.99 5.15 -6.41
CA GLU A 33 -9.83 6.14 -5.33
C GLU A 33 -10.37 5.59 -4.01
N TRP A 34 -11.49 4.85 -4.06
CA TRP A 34 -12.05 4.23 -2.86
C TRP A 34 -11.05 3.26 -2.21
N ARG A 35 -10.36 2.43 -2.99
CA ARG A 35 -9.36 1.49 -2.44
C ARG A 35 -8.13 2.21 -1.90
N ILE A 36 -7.60 3.21 -2.60
CA ILE A 36 -6.48 3.98 -2.07
C ILE A 36 -6.86 4.64 -0.75
N GLN A 37 -8.06 5.24 -0.65
CA GLN A 37 -8.52 5.89 0.57
C GLN A 37 -8.79 4.93 1.74
N ASN A 38 -9.36 3.75 1.46
CA ASN A 38 -9.82 2.83 2.52
C ASN A 38 -8.81 1.72 2.85
N TRP A 39 -7.95 1.33 1.90
CA TRP A 39 -6.96 0.27 2.08
C TRP A 39 -5.53 0.79 2.08
N GLY A 40 -5.28 1.96 1.49
CA GLY A 40 -3.92 2.46 1.24
C GLY A 40 -3.25 1.80 0.03
N THR A 41 -3.91 0.85 -0.63
CA THR A 41 -3.33 0.03 -1.71
C THR A 41 -4.32 -0.13 -2.86
N LYS A 42 -3.81 -0.36 -4.08
CA LYS A 42 -4.66 -0.50 -5.28
C LYS A 42 -5.38 -1.85 -5.34
N TRP A 43 -4.68 -2.90 -4.98
CA TRP A 43 -5.13 -4.28 -5.07
C TRP A 43 -5.22 -4.90 -3.68
N ASN A 44 -6.04 -5.95 -3.58
CA ASN A 44 -6.05 -6.79 -2.40
C ASN A 44 -4.69 -7.47 -2.21
N ALA A 45 -4.48 -8.01 -1.01
CA ALA A 45 -3.30 -8.79 -0.72
C ALA A 45 -3.20 -10.03 -1.64
N SER A 46 -1.98 -10.39 -2.01
CA SER A 46 -1.65 -11.62 -2.74
C SER A 46 -0.54 -12.38 -2.02
N SER A 47 -0.29 -13.63 -2.44
CA SER A 47 0.81 -14.45 -1.92
C SER A 47 0.81 -14.54 -0.39
N ALA A 48 -0.39 -14.71 0.20
CA ALA A 48 -0.54 -14.73 1.64
C ALA A 48 -0.10 -16.09 2.21
N GLU A 49 0.78 -16.04 3.21
CA GLU A 49 1.34 -17.20 3.88
C GLU A 49 1.30 -17.00 5.39
N PHE A 50 0.97 -18.06 6.14
CA PHE A 50 0.94 -18.04 7.60
C PHE A 50 1.90 -19.10 8.15
N THR A 51 2.96 -18.63 8.79
CA THR A 51 4.05 -19.48 9.31
C THR A 51 4.56 -18.90 10.63
N ASN A 52 4.75 -19.74 11.66
CA ASN A 52 5.28 -19.34 12.97
C ASN A 52 4.59 -18.09 13.57
N ASP A 53 3.25 -18.07 13.57
CA ASP A 53 2.43 -16.95 14.03
C ASP A 53 2.64 -15.62 13.29
N ARG A 54 3.26 -15.67 12.10
CA ARG A 54 3.44 -14.53 11.19
C ARG A 54 2.60 -14.72 9.94
N LEU A 55 1.76 -13.73 9.64
CA LEU A 55 1.09 -13.59 8.36
C LEU A 55 1.94 -12.69 7.45
N SER A 56 2.45 -13.24 6.36
CA SER A 56 3.18 -12.52 5.31
C SER A 56 2.32 -12.44 4.06
N PHE A 57 2.34 -11.32 3.35
CA PHE A 57 1.59 -11.11 2.11
C PHE A 57 2.18 -9.94 1.32
N LEU A 58 1.82 -9.83 0.04
CA LEU A 58 2.20 -8.72 -0.83
C LEU A 58 1.01 -7.79 -1.09
N THR A 59 1.29 -6.50 -1.22
CA THR A 59 0.32 -5.48 -1.68
C THR A 59 0.93 -4.63 -2.78
N ALA A 60 0.08 -4.02 -3.60
CA ALA A 60 0.54 -3.10 -4.63
C ALA A 60 0.90 -1.73 -4.05
N TRP A 61 2.13 -1.28 -4.33
CA TRP A 61 2.68 0.09 -4.18
C TRP A 61 2.85 0.64 -2.77
N ASN A 62 2.10 0.15 -1.80
CA ASN A 62 2.12 0.67 -0.43
C ASN A 62 1.75 -0.43 0.56
N ALA A 63 2.15 -0.24 1.81
CA ALA A 63 1.67 -1.05 2.92
C ALA A 63 0.22 -0.66 3.28
N PRO A 64 -0.66 -1.62 3.64
CA PRO A 64 -2.08 -1.38 3.84
C PRO A 64 -2.39 -0.79 5.23
N LYS A 65 -1.75 0.33 5.59
CA LYS A 65 -1.84 0.96 6.93
C LYS A 65 -3.30 1.19 7.38
N PRO A 66 -4.22 1.71 6.55
CA PRO A 66 -5.64 1.85 6.94
C PRO A 66 -6.32 0.53 7.30
N VAL A 67 -5.97 -0.57 6.63
CA VAL A 67 -6.50 -1.91 6.94
C VAL A 67 -5.99 -2.36 8.32
N MET A 68 -4.70 -2.14 8.60
CA MET A 68 -4.09 -2.51 9.88
C MET A 68 -4.69 -1.73 11.05
N GLU A 69 -4.95 -0.43 10.86
CA GLU A 69 -5.67 0.41 11.83
C GLU A 69 -7.08 -0.16 12.07
N LYS A 70 -7.81 -0.49 11.00
CA LYS A 70 -9.17 -1.04 11.11
C LYS A 70 -9.21 -2.39 11.82
N LEU A 71 -8.24 -3.28 11.55
CA LEU A 71 -8.10 -4.54 12.26
C LEU A 71 -7.83 -4.33 13.75
N SER A 72 -7.01 -3.34 14.10
CA SER A 72 -6.75 -2.99 15.49
C SER A 72 -7.99 -2.46 16.23
N GLU A 73 -8.85 -1.71 15.55
CA GLU A 73 -10.16 -1.28 16.10
C GLU A 73 -11.09 -2.47 16.34
N MET A 74 -11.14 -3.41 15.39
CA MET A 74 -12.02 -4.59 15.46
C MET A 74 -11.60 -5.57 16.56
N PHE A 75 -10.29 -5.66 16.85
CA PHE A 75 -9.72 -6.58 17.83
C PHE A 75 -8.90 -5.81 18.90
N PRO A 76 -9.56 -5.02 19.76
CA PRO A 76 -8.88 -4.06 20.63
C PRO A 76 -7.95 -4.67 21.68
N THR A 77 -8.14 -5.96 22.00
CA THR A 77 -7.27 -6.71 22.93
C THR A 77 -5.99 -7.24 22.28
N VAL A 78 -5.94 -7.29 20.94
CA VAL A 78 -4.82 -7.81 20.18
C VAL A 78 -3.83 -6.68 19.89
N SER A 79 -2.53 -6.96 20.05
CA SER A 79 -1.46 -6.09 19.58
C SER A 79 -0.96 -6.61 18.24
N ILE A 80 -1.00 -5.78 17.20
CA ILE A 80 -0.59 -6.16 15.85
C ILE A 80 0.74 -5.47 15.53
N ARG A 81 1.81 -6.26 15.37
CA ARG A 81 3.10 -5.78 14.86
C ARG A 81 3.12 -5.96 13.35
N HIS A 82 3.37 -4.89 12.62
CA HIS A 82 3.32 -4.83 11.17
C HIS A 82 4.61 -4.20 10.65
N VAL A 83 5.37 -5.00 9.91
CA VAL A 83 6.62 -4.60 9.28
C VAL A 83 6.43 -4.71 7.77
N TRP A 84 6.91 -3.73 7.02
CA TRP A 84 6.79 -3.71 5.57
C TRP A 84 8.06 -3.15 4.91
N ALA A 85 8.29 -3.58 3.67
CA ALA A 85 9.27 -3.01 2.77
C ALA A 85 8.77 -3.17 1.34
N ASP A 86 9.12 -2.20 0.50
CA ASP A 86 8.88 -2.22 -0.94
C ASP A 86 9.98 -3.02 -1.64
N GLU A 87 9.76 -3.45 -2.88
CA GLU A 87 10.81 -4.10 -3.68
C GLU A 87 11.97 -3.14 -4.00
N ASP A 88 11.71 -1.83 -3.99
CA ASP A 88 12.72 -0.78 -4.05
C ASP A 88 13.39 -0.63 -2.67
N ILE A 89 14.32 -1.56 -2.37
CA ILE A 89 14.97 -1.70 -1.07
C ILE A 89 15.60 -0.36 -0.63
N GLY A 90 15.34 0.02 0.62
CA GLY A 90 15.74 1.32 1.19
C GLY A 90 14.65 2.39 1.12
N TYR A 91 13.56 2.15 0.37
CA TYR A 91 12.43 3.05 0.25
C TYR A 91 11.13 2.39 0.74
N ASN A 92 10.15 3.24 1.10
CA ASN A 92 8.80 2.83 1.51
C ASN A 92 8.75 1.62 2.46
N CYS A 93 9.65 1.59 3.44
CA CYS A 93 9.74 0.53 4.46
C CYS A 93 9.47 1.10 5.86
N GLY A 94 9.20 0.20 6.80
CA GLY A 94 9.06 0.58 8.20
C GLY A 94 8.30 -0.44 9.03
N GLU A 95 8.04 -0.04 10.27
CA GLU A 95 7.35 -0.84 11.26
C GLU A 95 6.35 0.01 12.05
N ARG A 96 5.18 -0.56 12.33
CA ARG A 96 4.18 -0.01 13.24
C ARG A 96 3.65 -1.10 14.15
N THR A 97 3.38 -0.73 15.40
CA THR A 97 2.57 -1.53 16.30
C THR A 97 1.23 -0.86 16.53
N TYR A 98 0.14 -1.61 16.32
CA TYR A 98 -1.24 -1.14 16.48
C TYR A 98 -1.91 -1.81 17.68
N LYS A 99 -2.66 -1.05 18.46
CA LYS A 99 -3.50 -1.58 19.55
C LYS A 99 -4.72 -0.69 19.78
N ASN A 100 -5.90 -1.31 19.91
CA ASN A 100 -7.15 -0.60 20.18
C ASN A 100 -7.42 0.56 19.20
N GLY A 101 -7.14 0.33 17.91
CA GLY A 101 -7.38 1.29 16.84
C GLY A 101 -6.36 2.42 16.74
N THR A 102 -5.25 2.37 17.49
CA THR A 102 -4.21 3.41 17.43
C THR A 102 -2.84 2.83 17.15
N VAL A 103 -1.97 3.62 16.54
CA VAL A 103 -0.54 3.33 16.42
C VAL A 103 0.12 3.69 17.75
N ILE A 104 0.71 2.70 18.43
CA ILE A 104 1.38 2.88 19.73
C ILE A 104 2.90 2.96 19.61
N GLN A 105 3.46 2.51 18.48
CA GLN A 105 4.87 2.61 18.15
C GLN A 105 5.02 2.69 16.62
N GLU A 106 5.96 3.52 16.17
CA GLU A 106 6.32 3.69 14.76
C GLU A 106 7.83 3.81 14.62
N ASN A 107 8.39 3.10 13.63
CA ASN A 107 9.75 3.27 13.16
C ASN A 107 9.75 3.36 11.63
N LEU A 108 10.31 4.43 11.08
CA LEU A 108 10.44 4.68 9.64
C LEU A 108 11.93 4.89 9.35
N PRO A 109 12.71 3.81 9.18
CA PRO A 109 14.15 3.92 9.02
C PRO A 109 14.51 4.60 7.70
N THR A 110 15.73 5.13 7.64
CA THR A 110 16.30 5.74 6.43
C THR A 110 17.76 5.31 6.27
N GLY A 111 18.30 5.42 5.06
CA GLY A 111 19.69 5.06 4.80
C GLY A 111 19.95 3.57 5.07
N HIS A 112 21.04 3.26 5.77
CA HIS A 112 21.48 1.88 5.98
C HIS A 112 20.42 1.02 6.71
N GLU A 113 19.75 1.56 7.72
CA GLU A 113 18.71 0.83 8.46
C GLU A 113 17.51 0.46 7.58
N ALA A 114 17.17 1.31 6.60
CA ALA A 114 16.10 1.04 5.65
C ALA A 114 16.48 -0.09 4.67
N ILE A 115 17.75 -0.13 4.26
CA ILE A 115 18.30 -1.19 3.41
C ILE A 115 18.31 -2.51 4.18
N GLU A 116 18.84 -2.53 5.41
CA GLU A 116 18.84 -3.71 6.27
C GLU A 116 17.43 -4.29 6.47
N LEU A 117 16.44 -3.42 6.76
CA LEU A 117 15.05 -3.84 6.92
C LEU A 117 14.46 -4.43 5.62
N GLY A 118 14.73 -3.78 4.48
CA GLY A 118 14.27 -4.26 3.18
C GLY A 118 14.88 -5.61 2.82
N CYS A 119 16.20 -5.75 2.99
CA CYS A 119 16.94 -6.98 2.76
C CYS A 119 16.43 -8.14 3.63
N ASP A 120 16.17 -7.91 4.92
CA ASP A 120 15.60 -8.93 5.81
C ASP A 120 14.21 -9.41 5.34
N LEU A 121 13.32 -8.48 4.96
CA LEU A 121 11.97 -8.83 4.50
C LEU A 121 11.94 -9.53 3.14
N TRP A 122 12.84 -9.15 2.23
CA TRP A 122 12.96 -9.76 0.90
C TRP A 122 13.92 -10.95 0.85
N ASN A 123 14.55 -11.30 1.97
CA ASN A 123 15.53 -12.39 2.07
C ASN A 123 16.68 -12.22 1.05
N VAL A 124 17.24 -11.01 1.01
CA VAL A 124 18.39 -10.60 0.18
C VAL A 124 19.57 -10.29 1.10
N ASP A 125 20.79 -10.62 0.68
CA ASP A 125 21.99 -10.27 1.43
C ASP A 125 22.29 -8.75 1.30
N PRO A 126 22.42 -8.00 2.40
CA PRO A 126 22.71 -6.56 2.33
C PRO A 126 24.03 -6.21 1.65
N GLU A 127 25.08 -7.03 1.81
CA GLU A 127 26.38 -6.80 1.17
C GLU A 127 26.28 -6.99 -0.34
N GLU A 128 25.56 -8.02 -0.78
CA GLU A 128 25.27 -8.26 -2.21
C GLU A 128 24.51 -7.08 -2.81
N PHE A 129 23.39 -6.67 -2.19
CA PHE A 129 22.57 -5.56 -2.65
C PHE A 129 23.35 -4.24 -2.77
N LEU A 130 24.17 -3.92 -1.77
CA LEU A 130 24.98 -2.70 -1.76
C LEU A 130 26.09 -2.74 -2.81
N SER A 131 26.63 -3.92 -3.12
CA SER A 131 27.67 -4.07 -4.15
C SER A 131 27.12 -3.87 -5.56
N GLU A 132 25.94 -4.41 -5.87
CA GLU A 132 25.27 -4.26 -7.17
C GLU A 132 24.83 -2.81 -7.42
N SER A 133 24.37 -2.13 -6.37
CA SER A 133 23.94 -0.72 -6.43
C SER A 133 25.09 0.26 -6.71
N GLN A 134 26.35 -0.18 -6.57
CA GLN A 134 27.55 0.64 -6.79
C GLN A 134 28.19 0.43 -8.16
N GLU A 135 27.70 -0.49 -8.99
CA GLU A 135 28.24 -0.68 -10.34
C GLU A 135 27.93 0.52 -11.26
N PRO A 136 28.96 1.18 -11.84
CA PRO A 136 28.75 2.34 -12.69
C PRO A 136 28.28 1.89 -14.08
N GLY A 137 26.98 1.69 -14.27
CA GLY A 137 26.50 1.10 -15.52
C GLY A 137 25.04 1.30 -15.93
N MET A 138 24.18 1.96 -15.14
CA MET A 138 22.82 2.26 -15.57
C MET A 138 22.47 3.72 -15.31
N GLY A 139 23.02 4.60 -16.15
CA GLY A 139 22.45 5.93 -16.32
C GLY A 139 21.01 5.78 -16.83
N MET A 140 20.04 6.17 -16.01
CA MET A 140 18.66 6.34 -16.47
C MET A 140 18.65 7.42 -17.56
N THR A 141 18.40 7.02 -18.80
CA THR A 141 17.82 7.90 -19.84
C THR A 141 16.39 8.25 -19.49
#